data_AF-A0A4U2PQY9-F1
#
_entry.id   AF-A0A4U2PQY9-F1
#
_cell.length_a   1.000
_cell.length_b   1.000
_cell.length_c   1.000
_cell.angle_alpha   90.00
_cell.angle_beta   90.00
_cell.angle_gamma   90.00
#
_symmetry.space_group_name_H-M   'P 1'
#
loop_
_entity.id
_entity.type
_entity.pdbx_description
1 polymer ?
#
loop_
_entity_poly.entity_id
_entity_poly.type
_entity_poly.pdbx_seq_one_letter_code
_entity_poly.pdbx_strand_id
1 'polypeptide(L)'
;MSDKMIESNPKEIVRLFEIINQFGSTCSLEFQVEGQADPLIGMVDEKIVPELYEGDGNGAAIVLELGATTFSFEIEKHKFSKNITESQFIMCIVGKGYAVWFNSGVIPAEGVLMANQ
;
A
#
# COMPACT_ATOMS: atom_id res chain seq x y z
N MET A 1 -11.04 -18.55 1.24
CA MET A 1 -9.58 -18.71 1.24
C MET A 1 -9.02 -17.50 1.97
N SER A 2 -8.43 -17.69 3.15
CA SER A 2 -7.68 -16.63 3.81
C SER A 2 -6.29 -16.62 3.21
N ASP A 3 -6.11 -15.90 2.12
CA ASP A 3 -4.76 -15.61 1.63
C ASP A 3 -4.10 -14.76 2.71
N LYS A 4 -3.17 -15.39 3.44
CA LYS A 4 -2.54 -14.80 4.62
C LYS A 4 -1.67 -13.65 4.14
N MET A 5 -1.95 -12.44 4.61
CA MET A 5 -1.01 -11.32 4.52
C MET A 5 0.39 -11.80 4.94
N ILE A 6 1.38 -11.60 4.09
CA ILE A 6 2.78 -11.91 4.37
C ILE A 6 3.53 -10.62 4.71
N GLU A 7 4.51 -10.73 5.59
CA GLU A 7 5.43 -9.62 5.88
C GLU A 7 6.16 -9.21 4.59
N SER A 8 6.34 -7.90 4.42
CA SER A 8 6.97 -7.31 3.25
C SER A 8 7.91 -6.18 3.70
N ASN A 9 8.61 -5.58 2.74
CA ASN A 9 9.52 -4.47 2.98
C ASN A 9 9.09 -3.21 2.20
N PRO A 10 9.58 -2.02 2.59
CA PRO A 10 9.18 -0.76 1.95
C PRO A 10 9.38 -0.73 0.43
N LYS A 11 10.48 -1.30 -0.08
CA LYS A 11 10.80 -1.30 -1.51
C LYS A 11 9.80 -2.14 -2.30
N GLU A 12 9.39 -3.28 -1.75
CA GLU A 12 8.35 -4.10 -2.36
C GLU A 12 6.99 -3.40 -2.37
N ILE A 13 6.60 -2.74 -1.29
CA ILE A 13 5.34 -1.99 -1.24
C ILE A 13 5.31 -0.88 -2.30
N VAL A 14 6.39 -0.10 -2.41
CA VAL A 14 6.52 0.94 -3.45
C VAL A 14 6.41 0.32 -4.84
N ARG A 15 7.12 -0.79 -5.10
CA ARG A 15 7.05 -1.49 -6.38
C ARG A 15 5.64 -1.97 -6.73
N LEU A 16 4.84 -2.42 -5.75
CA LEU A 16 3.46 -2.82 -6.01
C LEU A 16 2.60 -1.64 -6.45
N PHE A 17 2.75 -0.47 -5.82
CA PHE A 17 2.07 0.76 -6.26
C PHE A 17 2.53 1.21 -7.66
N GLU A 18 3.80 1.07 -7.99
CA GLU A 18 4.31 1.33 -9.34
C GLU A 18 3.69 0.40 -10.39
N ILE A 19 3.55 -0.89 -10.08
CA ILE A 19 2.89 -1.86 -10.97
C ILE A 19 1.41 -1.50 -11.15
N ILE A 20 0.70 -1.13 -10.08
CA ILE A 20 -0.71 -0.70 -10.15
C ILE A 20 -0.85 0.47 -11.14
N ASN A 21 0.02 1.48 -11.03
CA ASN A 21 0.06 2.62 -11.94
C ASN A 21 0.41 2.23 -13.38
N GLN A 22 1.38 1.32 -13.56
CA GLN A 22 1.82 0.88 -14.88
C GLN A 22 0.66 0.28 -15.69
N PHE A 23 -0.27 -0.40 -15.01
CA PHE A 23 -1.46 -0.99 -15.63
C PHE A 23 -2.70 -0.10 -15.57
N GLY A 24 -2.56 1.17 -15.14
CA GLY A 24 -3.67 2.13 -15.07
C GLY A 24 -4.77 1.73 -14.09
N SER A 25 -4.44 0.87 -13.12
CA SER A 25 -5.37 0.47 -12.06
C SER A 25 -5.31 1.48 -10.91
N THR A 26 -6.32 1.45 -10.07
CA THR A 26 -6.51 2.42 -8.97
C THR A 26 -6.36 1.74 -7.62
N CYS A 27 -6.37 2.52 -6.53
CA CYS A 27 -6.36 1.99 -5.17
C CYS A 27 -7.48 2.59 -4.32
N SER A 28 -8.10 1.73 -3.52
CA SER A 28 -8.94 2.12 -2.39
C SER A 28 -8.14 2.08 -1.10
N LEU A 29 -8.40 3.03 -0.20
CA LEU A 29 -7.78 3.12 1.13
C LEU A 29 -8.81 2.83 2.22
N GLU A 30 -8.40 2.08 3.24
CA GLU A 30 -9.16 1.87 4.48
C GLU A 30 -8.26 2.14 5.68
N PHE A 31 -8.77 2.89 6.66
CA PHE A 31 -8.02 3.27 7.85
C PHE A 31 -8.71 2.70 9.10
N GLN A 32 -7.96 1.96 9.91
CA GLN A 32 -8.45 1.34 11.14
C GLN A 32 -7.70 1.92 12.34
N VAL A 33 -8.42 2.42 13.36
CA VAL A 33 -7.83 2.99 14.59
C VAL A 33 -8.19 2.12 15.78
N GLU A 34 -7.21 1.77 16.62
CA GLU A 34 -7.40 1.03 17.88
C GLU A 34 -8.21 -0.27 17.74
N GLY A 35 -8.15 -0.91 16.57
CA GLY A 35 -8.94 -2.11 16.28
C GLY A 35 -10.44 -1.86 16.11
N GLN A 36 -10.89 -0.60 16.20
CA GLN A 36 -12.25 -0.22 15.84
C GLN A 36 -12.34 -0.18 14.31
N ALA A 37 -13.30 -0.92 13.78
CA ALA A 37 -13.71 -0.76 12.40
C ALA A 37 -14.46 0.56 12.28
N ASP A 38 -14.06 1.37 11.29
CA ASP A 38 -14.57 2.68 10.88
C ASP A 38 -14.04 3.95 11.58
N PRO A 39 -13.67 5.00 10.80
CA PRO A 39 -14.34 5.40 9.56
C PRO A 39 -13.53 5.17 8.27
N LEU A 40 -14.21 4.56 7.31
CA LEU A 40 -13.94 4.48 5.89
C LEU A 40 -13.62 5.87 5.33
N ILE A 41 -12.35 6.25 5.30
CA ILE A 41 -11.85 7.25 4.35
C ILE A 41 -11.65 6.51 3.03
N GLY A 42 -12.77 6.20 2.37
CA GLY A 42 -12.77 5.56 1.07
C GLY A 42 -12.50 6.61 -0.01
N MET A 43 -11.25 6.74 -0.42
CA MET A 43 -10.94 7.32 -1.72
C MET A 43 -11.10 6.21 -2.76
N VAL A 44 -11.98 6.41 -3.73
CA VAL A 44 -12.26 5.43 -4.79
C VAL A 44 -11.62 5.93 -6.07
N ASP A 45 -10.90 5.03 -6.73
CA ASP A 45 -10.40 5.22 -8.09
C ASP A 45 -9.34 6.33 -8.31
N GLU A 46 -8.47 6.56 -7.32
CA GLU A 46 -7.38 7.54 -7.44
C GLU A 46 -6.05 6.90 -7.84
N LYS A 47 -5.25 7.66 -8.62
CA LYS A 47 -3.86 7.29 -8.92
C LYS A 47 -3.03 7.48 -7.65
N ILE A 48 -2.24 6.48 -7.29
CA ILE A 48 -1.34 6.51 -6.15
C ILE A 48 0.08 6.81 -6.62
N VAL A 49 0.74 7.85 -6.12
CA VAL A 49 2.13 8.14 -6.48
C VAL A 49 3.02 7.77 -5.30
N PRO A 50 3.75 6.64 -5.37
CA PRO A 50 4.63 6.22 -4.31
C PRO A 50 6.02 6.84 -4.48
N GLU A 51 6.60 7.31 -3.37
CA GLU A 51 7.99 7.74 -3.29
C GLU A 51 8.66 7.09 -2.08
N LEU A 52 9.86 6.54 -2.29
CA LEU A 52 10.71 6.07 -1.20
C LEU A 52 11.74 7.15 -0.86
N TYR A 53 11.61 7.73 0.32
CA TYR A 53 12.57 8.69 0.85
C TYR A 53 13.57 7.94 1.74
N GLU A 54 14.82 7.77 1.28
CA GLU A 54 15.85 7.05 2.05
C GLU A 54 16.45 7.89 3.20
N GLY A 55 16.16 9.20 3.26
CA GLY A 55 16.61 10.10 4.32
C GLY A 55 18.10 10.47 4.25
N ASP A 56 18.42 11.73 4.52
CA ASP A 56 19.79 12.25 4.63
C ASP A 56 20.34 12.18 6.07
N GLY A 57 19.81 11.26 6.88
CA GLY A 57 20.12 11.10 8.32
C GLY A 57 18.95 11.37 9.26
N ASN A 58 17.78 11.79 8.75
CA ASN A 58 16.57 12.07 9.53
C ASN A 58 15.50 10.95 9.48
N GLY A 59 15.91 9.73 9.10
CA GLY A 59 15.03 8.58 8.96
C GLY A 59 14.41 8.45 7.57
N ALA A 60 14.14 7.22 7.17
CA ALA A 60 13.56 6.87 5.87
C ALA A 60 12.04 6.72 5.97
N ALA A 61 11.32 7.06 4.90
CA ALA A 61 9.86 6.99 4.85
C ALA A 61 9.35 6.58 3.46
N ILE A 62 8.15 5.99 3.41
CA ILE A 62 7.35 5.92 2.18
C ILE A 62 6.39 7.09 2.20
N VAL A 63 6.40 7.90 1.15
CA VAL A 63 5.42 8.95 0.92
C VAL A 63 4.47 8.49 -0.18
N LEU A 64 3.17 8.54 0.08
CA LEU A 64 2.14 8.18 -0.89
C LEU A 64 1.27 9.40 -1.14
N GLU A 65 1.25 9.89 -2.37
CA GLU A 65 0.26 10.86 -2.81
C GLU A 65 -0.95 10.12 -3.38
N LEU A 66 -2.14 10.45 -2.88
CA LEU A 66 -3.41 9.92 -3.35
C LEU A 66 -4.36 11.09 -3.58
N GLY A 67 -4.57 11.44 -4.86
CA GLY A 67 -5.29 12.66 -5.23
C GLY A 67 -4.65 13.92 -4.63
N ALA A 68 -5.40 14.63 -3.77
CA ALA A 68 -4.93 15.83 -3.08
C ALA A 68 -4.40 15.57 -1.65
N THR A 69 -4.24 14.30 -1.27
CA THR A 69 -3.82 13.90 0.08
C THR A 69 -2.45 13.25 0.03
N THR A 70 -1.59 13.61 0.98
CA THR A 70 -0.26 13.01 1.16
C THR A 70 -0.21 12.23 2.47
N PHE A 71 0.22 10.98 2.39
CA PHE A 71 0.48 10.12 3.54
C PHE A 71 1.98 9.86 3.65
N SER A 72 2.53 9.87 4.88
CA SER A 72 3.94 9.58 5.13
C SER A 72 4.06 8.47 6.19
N PHE A 73 4.81 7.43 5.85
CA PHE A 73 5.02 6.25 6.66
C PHE A 73 6.51 6.05 6.93
N GLU A 74 6.97 6.47 8.12
CA GLU A 74 8.35 6.27 8.56
C GLU A 74 8.69 4.77 8.64
N ILE A 75 9.72 4.32 7.91
CA ILE A 75 10.05 2.89 7.74
C ILE A 75 10.30 2.20 9.08
N GLU A 76 11.00 2.87 10.01
CA GLU A 76 11.35 2.28 11.32
C GLU A 76 10.16 2.19 12.28
N LYS A 77 9.10 2.98 12.06
CA LYS A 77 7.92 3.03 12.94
C LYS A 77 6.73 2.22 12.42
N HIS A 78 6.86 1.64 11.23
CA HIS A 78 5.78 0.94 10.57
C HIS A 78 6.16 -0.50 10.22
N LYS A 79 5.15 -1.37 10.17
CA LYS A 79 5.27 -2.71 9.61
C LYS A 79 4.52 -2.76 8.28
N PHE A 80 5.08 -3.50 7.34
CA PHE A 80 4.58 -3.60 5.99
C PHE A 80 4.19 -5.04 5.71
N SER A 81 3.04 -5.24 5.09
CA SER A 81 2.57 -6.55 4.69
C SER A 81 1.80 -6.46 3.37
N LYS A 82 1.78 -7.56 2.64
CA LYS A 82 1.10 -7.66 1.35
C LYS A 82 0.37 -8.98 1.20
N ASN A 83 -0.59 -9.01 0.29
CA ASN A 83 -1.17 -10.20 -0.29
C ASN A 83 -1.42 -9.92 -1.78
N ILE A 84 -0.85 -10.75 -2.64
CA ILE A 84 -1.02 -10.68 -4.09
C ILE A 84 -1.96 -11.83 -4.45
N THR A 85 -3.19 -11.50 -4.82
CA THR A 85 -4.17 -12.47 -5.29
C THR A 85 -4.01 -12.72 -6.79
N GLU A 86 -4.88 -13.53 -7.39
CA GLU A 86 -4.90 -13.78 -8.83
C GLU A 86 -5.20 -12.53 -9.67
N SER A 87 -5.72 -11.45 -9.07
CA SER A 87 -6.12 -10.24 -9.81
C SER A 87 -6.07 -8.94 -9.02
N GLN A 88 -5.61 -8.94 -7.76
CA GLN A 88 -5.55 -7.73 -6.93
C GLN A 88 -4.35 -7.77 -5.99
N PHE A 89 -3.87 -6.59 -5.60
CA PHE A 89 -2.89 -6.41 -4.55
C PHE A 89 -3.57 -5.81 -3.33
N ILE A 90 -3.31 -6.41 -2.17
CA ILE A 90 -3.73 -5.92 -0.86
C ILE A 90 -2.46 -5.61 -0.11
N MET A 91 -2.30 -4.38 0.38
CA MET A 91 -1.15 -3.96 1.16
C MET A 91 -1.63 -3.40 2.49
N CYS A 92 -0.93 -3.70 3.57
CA CYS A 92 -1.25 -3.17 4.89
C CYS A 92 -0.01 -2.59 5.55
N ILE A 93 -0.13 -1.34 5.98
CA ILE A 93 0.88 -0.58 6.71
C ILE A 93 0.36 -0.35 8.12
N VAL A 94 1.07 -0.89 9.11
CA VAL A 94 0.65 -0.85 10.53
C VAL A 94 1.57 0.10 11.29
N GLY A 95 0.98 1.09 11.94
CA GLY A 95 1.64 2.01 12.86
C GLY A 95 1.20 1.79 14.31
N LYS A 96 1.62 2.68 15.21
CA LYS A 96 1.21 2.61 16.62
C LYS A 96 -0.27 2.98 16.75
N GLY A 97 -1.12 1.97 16.98
CA GLY A 97 -2.55 2.16 17.24
C GLY A 97 -3.41 2.32 15.99
N TYR A 98 -2.86 2.06 14.80
CA TYR A 98 -3.65 2.04 13.55
C TYR A 98 -3.09 1.07 12.51
N ALA A 99 -3.94 0.74 11.54
CA ALA A 99 -3.58 0.04 10.31
C ALA A 99 -4.18 0.76 9.12
N VAL A 100 -3.42 0.84 8.02
CA VAL A 100 -3.88 1.40 6.74
C VAL A 100 -3.82 0.30 5.71
N TRP A 101 -4.95 0.02 5.08
CA TRP A 101 -5.08 -0.98 4.03
C TRP A 101 -5.24 -0.29 2.69
N PHE A 102 -4.52 -0.80 1.70
CA PHE A 102 -4.63 -0.40 0.30
C PHE A 102 -5.06 -1.61 -0.49
N ASN A 103 -6.16 -1.47 -1.22
CA ASN A 103 -6.72 -2.51 -2.07
C ASN A 103 -6.70 -2.00 -3.51
N SER A 104 -5.98 -2.69 -4.40
CA SER A 104 -5.98 -2.30 -5.80
C SER A 104 -7.32 -2.63 -6.48
N GLY A 105 -7.60 -1.92 -7.57
CA GLY A 105 -8.51 -2.41 -8.60
C GLY A 105 -7.99 -3.70 -9.25
N VAL A 106 -8.65 -4.12 -10.33
CA VAL A 106 -8.23 -5.31 -11.08
C VAL A 106 -6.85 -5.08 -11.71
N ILE A 107 -5.95 -6.04 -11.55
CA ILE A 107 -4.62 -6.11 -12.14
C ILE A 107 -4.61 -7.27 -13.13
N PRO A 108 -4.16 -7.06 -14.38
CA PRO A 108 -4.07 -8.12 -15.37
C PRO A 108 -2.99 -9.15 -14.96
N ALA A 109 -3.06 -10.35 -15.53
CA ALA A 109 -2.19 -11.47 -15.16
C ALA A 109 -0.69 -11.13 -15.32
N GLU A 110 -0.34 -10.32 -16.33
CA GLU A 110 1.02 -9.83 -16.53
C GLU A 110 1.53 -9.02 -15.33
N GLY A 111 0.67 -8.17 -14.75
CA GLY A 111 1.01 -7.39 -13.55
C GLY A 111 1.17 -8.26 -12.31
N VAL A 112 0.31 -9.27 -12.15
CA VAL A 112 0.42 -10.25 -11.06
C VAL A 112 1.72 -11.07 -11.16
N LEU A 113 2.11 -11.47 -12.37
CA LEU A 113 3.38 -12.16 -12.62
C LEU A 113 4.58 -11.25 -12.29
N MET A 114 4.53 -9.97 -12.67
CA MET A 114 5.58 -9.00 -12.35
C MET A 114 5.74 -8.78 -10.84
N ALA A 115 4.63 -8.82 -10.08
CA ALA A 115 4.64 -8.61 -8.64
C ALA A 115 5.26 -9.80 -7.85
N ASN A 116 5.26 -10.99 -8.45
CA ASN A 116 5.81 -12.21 -7.86
C ASN A 116 7.30 -12.47 -8.21
N GLN A 117 7.94 -11.57 -8.97
CA GLN A 117 9.36 -11.63 -9.34
C GLN A 117 10.23 -10.78 -8.41
#